data_AF-A0A8T0FBJ1-F1
#
_entry.id   AF-A0A8T0FBJ1-F1
#
_cell.length_a   1.000
_cell.length_b   1.000
_cell.length_c   1.000
_cell.angle_alpha   90.00
_cell.angle_beta   90.00
_cell.angle_gamma   90.00
#
_symmetry.space_group_name_H-M   'P 1'
#
loop_
_entity.id
_entity.type
_entity.pdbx_description
1 polymer ?
#
loop_
_entity_poly.entity_id
_entity_poly.type
_entity_poly.pdbx_seq_one_letter_code
_entity_poly.pdbx_strand_id
1 'polypeptide(L)'
;MQCSSVLYESVASWRLRKGLPAKGREYGPMTDLPDWSYADGRPAPLQEAKKKRIKLQKEYMDNIIKLSKEVDKCFDLNRQKAATEEANRKKAIQNRLKPKGERFS
;
A
#
# COMPACT_ATOMS: atom_id res chain seq x y z
N MET A 1 43.01 -22.14 -9.76
CA MET A 1 41.79 -22.78 -10.29
C MET A 1 40.65 -21.77 -10.22
N GLN A 2 40.43 -21.02 -11.30
CA GLN A 2 39.25 -20.15 -11.44
C GLN A 2 38.09 -21.01 -11.94
N CYS A 3 37.13 -21.30 -11.06
CA CYS A 3 35.88 -21.90 -11.47
C CYS A 3 34.98 -20.82 -12.09
N SER A 4 34.59 -21.07 -13.33
CA SER A 4 33.63 -20.37 -14.19
C SER A 4 32.53 -19.58 -13.48
N SER A 5 32.52 -18.27 -13.73
CA SER A 5 31.51 -17.29 -13.31
C SER A 5 30.31 -17.25 -14.25
N VAL A 6 29.57 -18.35 -14.40
CA VAL A 6 28.34 -18.40 -15.20
C VAL A 6 27.29 -19.21 -14.44
N LEU A 7 26.29 -18.50 -13.89
CA LEU A 7 24.99 -18.99 -13.39
C LEU A 7 24.92 -19.70 -12.02
N TYR A 8 25.42 -19.07 -10.94
CA TYR A 8 24.84 -19.32 -9.61
C TYR A 8 24.11 -18.07 -9.15
N GLU A 9 22.78 -18.13 -9.24
CA GLU A 9 21.89 -17.22 -8.54
C GLU A 9 22.31 -17.16 -7.05
N SER A 10 22.46 -15.96 -6.49
CA SER A 10 22.75 -15.82 -5.07
C SER A 10 21.62 -16.44 -4.24
N VAL A 11 21.96 -17.13 -3.15
CA VAL A 11 20.94 -17.73 -2.27
C VAL A 11 19.89 -16.71 -1.81
N ALA A 12 20.29 -15.44 -1.65
CA ALA A 12 19.38 -14.33 -1.34
C ALA A 12 18.39 -14.05 -2.48
N SER A 13 18.85 -14.00 -3.73
CA SER A 13 18.00 -13.85 -4.92
C SER A 13 16.99 -15.00 -5.01
N TRP A 14 17.45 -16.24 -4.75
CA TRP A 14 16.58 -17.42 -4.79
C TRP A 14 15.50 -17.33 -3.72
N ARG A 15 15.87 -16.91 -2.51
CA ARG A 15 14.92 -16.68 -1.40
C ARG A 15 13.87 -15.65 -1.77
N LEU A 16 14.28 -14.50 -2.31
CA LEU A 16 13.35 -13.45 -2.73
C LEU A 16 12.36 -13.95 -3.79
N ARG A 17 12.83 -14.72 -4.79
CA ARG A 17 11.93 -15.33 -5.79
C ARG A 17 10.96 -16.35 -5.20
N LYS A 18 11.31 -16.97 -4.08
CA LYS A 18 10.44 -17.89 -3.34
C LYS A 18 9.55 -17.19 -2.32
N GLY A 19 9.54 -15.86 -2.27
CA GLY A 19 8.77 -15.09 -1.28
C GLY A 19 9.32 -15.22 0.15
N LEU A 20 10.60 -15.62 0.28
CA LEU A 20 11.32 -15.69 1.55
C LEU A 20 12.15 -14.42 1.74
N PRO A 21 12.48 -14.06 2.99
CA PRO A 21 13.38 -12.94 3.26
C PRO A 21 14.77 -13.19 2.66
N ALA A 22 15.42 -12.12 2.20
CA ALA A 22 16.77 -12.19 1.66
C ALA A 22 17.75 -12.74 2.72
N LYS A 23 17.56 -12.33 3.99
CA LYS A 23 18.28 -12.89 5.16
C LYS A 23 17.33 -13.72 6.00
N GLY A 24 17.76 -14.91 6.42
CA GLY A 24 16.93 -15.82 7.22
C GLY A 24 16.47 -15.33 8.60
N ARG A 25 16.91 -14.14 9.05
CA ARG A 25 16.55 -13.57 10.36
C ARG A 25 15.53 -12.42 10.28
N GLU A 26 15.16 -11.95 9.08
CA GLU A 26 14.29 -10.76 8.93
C GLU A 26 12.87 -11.02 9.44
N TYR A 27 12.21 -12.04 8.90
CA TYR A 27 10.87 -12.48 9.28
C TYR A 27 10.70 -13.97 8.98
N GLY A 28 9.66 -14.59 9.55
CA GLY A 28 9.35 -16.00 9.32
C GLY A 28 9.53 -16.86 10.57
N PRO A 29 9.30 -18.17 10.47
CA PRO A 29 9.13 -19.05 11.62
C PRO A 29 10.37 -19.10 12.53
N MET A 30 11.58 -18.95 11.96
CA MET A 30 12.82 -18.94 12.73
C MET A 30 12.94 -17.74 13.68
N THR A 31 12.36 -16.58 13.33
CA THR A 31 12.46 -15.35 14.13
C THR A 31 11.17 -15.05 14.89
N ASP A 32 10.02 -15.46 14.35
CA ASP A 32 8.72 -15.08 14.90
C ASP A 32 8.19 -16.11 15.92
N LEU A 33 8.64 -17.37 15.88
CA LEU A 33 8.30 -18.37 16.89
C LEU A 33 9.17 -18.20 18.15
N PRO A 34 8.66 -18.57 19.33
CA PRO A 34 9.46 -18.54 20.55
C PRO A 34 10.49 -19.69 20.55
N ASP A 35 11.70 -19.40 21.01
CA ASP A 35 12.79 -20.40 21.10
C ASP A 35 12.54 -21.46 22.20
N TRP A 36 11.61 -21.20 23.13
CA TRP A 36 11.28 -22.08 24.25
C TRP A 36 9.83 -21.90 24.71
N SER A 37 9.33 -22.82 25.54
CA SER A 37 8.04 -22.73 26.23
C SER A 37 8.14 -23.40 27.61
N TYR A 38 7.20 -23.13 28.51
CA TYR A 38 7.17 -23.80 29.81
C TYR A 38 6.80 -25.27 29.66
N ALA A 39 7.32 -26.14 30.53
CA ALA A 39 7.00 -27.57 30.51
C ALA A 39 5.49 -27.86 30.64
N ASP A 40 4.76 -26.99 31.36
CA ASP A 40 3.30 -27.05 31.52
C ASP A 40 2.53 -26.67 30.24
N GLY A 41 3.21 -26.31 29.16
CA GLY A 41 2.62 -25.87 27.89
C GLY A 41 2.23 -24.39 27.86
N ARG A 42 2.53 -23.61 28.91
CA ARG A 42 2.34 -22.15 28.89
C ARG A 42 3.29 -21.51 27.85
N PRO A 43 2.83 -20.49 27.11
CA PRO A 43 3.67 -19.81 26.13
C PRO A 43 4.77 -19.01 26.83
N ALA A 44 5.92 -18.86 26.17
CA ALA A 44 6.97 -17.98 26.64
C ALA A 44 6.50 -16.51 26.65
N PRO A 45 6.97 -15.70 27.62
CA PRO A 45 6.68 -14.28 27.65
C PRO A 45 7.23 -13.58 26.40
N LEU A 46 6.56 -12.51 25.98
CA LEU A 46 6.91 -11.79 24.77
C LEU A 46 8.20 -10.99 24.93
N GLN A 47 9.20 -11.27 24.09
CA GLN A 47 10.47 -10.53 24.06
C GLN A 47 10.27 -9.06 23.65
N GLU A 48 11.09 -8.16 24.21
CA GLU A 48 11.02 -6.72 23.94
C GLU A 48 11.25 -6.37 22.46
N ALA A 49 12.17 -7.04 21.78
CA ALA A 49 12.39 -6.84 20.34
C ALA A 49 11.14 -7.18 19.51
N LYS A 50 10.43 -8.25 19.89
CA LYS A 50 9.18 -8.67 19.24
C LYS A 50 8.06 -7.66 19.51
N LYS A 51 7.95 -7.13 20.74
CA LYS A 51 7.03 -6.01 21.05
C LYS A 51 7.28 -4.79 20.16
N LYS A 52 8.55 -4.39 20.02
CA LYS A 52 8.95 -3.27 19.16
C LYS A 52 8.55 -3.51 17.69
N ARG A 53 8.81 -4.71 17.16
CA ARG A 53 8.42 -5.08 15.78
C ARG A 53 6.91 -5.03 15.57
N ILE A 54 6.13 -5.57 16.51
CA ILE A 54 4.66 -5.54 16.44
C ILE A 54 4.15 -4.09 16.46
N LYS A 55 4.71 -3.25 17.34
CA LYS A 55 4.33 -1.83 17.40
C LYS A 55 4.62 -1.11 16.07
N LEU A 56 5.82 -1.31 15.53
CA LEU A 56 6.22 -0.71 14.25
C LEU A 56 5.31 -1.18 13.09
N GLN A 57 4.96 -2.47 13.05
CA GLN A 57 4.03 -3.00 12.05
C GLN A 57 2.64 -2.36 12.15
N LYS A 58 2.16 -2.09 13.37
CA LYS A 58 0.89 -1.36 13.57
C LYS A 58 0.99 0.07 13.03
N GLU A 59 2.08 0.78 13.33
CA GLU A 59 2.30 2.14 12.82
C GLU A 59 2.32 2.16 11.27
N TYR A 60 2.97 1.19 10.63
CA TYR A 60 2.93 1.05 9.18
C TYR A 60 1.52 0.78 8.65
N MET A 61 0.77 -0.12 9.30
CA MET A 61 -0.61 -0.43 8.92
C MET A 61 -1.51 0.81 9.02
N ASP A 62 -1.43 1.56 10.11
CA ASP A 62 -2.22 2.77 10.32
C ASP A 62 -1.93 3.81 9.22
N ASN A 63 -0.66 3.97 8.85
CA ASN A 63 -0.25 4.86 7.77
C ASN A 63 -0.77 4.40 6.40
N ILE A 64 -0.68 3.10 6.09
CA ILE A 64 -1.20 2.54 4.83
C ILE A 64 -2.72 2.79 4.72
N ILE A 65 -3.47 2.52 5.79
CA ILE A 65 -4.92 2.72 5.83
C ILE A 65 -5.25 4.21 5.63
N LYS A 66 -4.55 5.11 6.32
CA LYS A 66 -4.75 6.55 6.19
C LYS A 66 -4.52 7.02 4.75
N LEU A 67 -3.37 6.67 4.16
CA LEU A 67 -3.01 7.09 2.81
C LEU A 67 -3.97 6.54 1.76
N SER A 68 -4.39 5.27 1.89
CA SER A 68 -5.38 4.69 0.98
C SER A 68 -6.70 5.47 1.01
N LYS A 69 -7.19 5.80 2.21
CA LYS A 69 -8.43 6.59 2.38
C LYS A 69 -8.31 7.99 1.79
N GLU A 70 -7.15 8.62 1.94
CA GLU A 70 -6.90 9.96 1.37
C GLU A 70 -6.94 9.91 -0.17
N VAL A 71 -6.33 8.89 -0.78
CA VAL A 71 -6.37 8.68 -2.22
C VAL A 71 -7.80 8.48 -2.72
N ASP A 72 -8.57 7.59 -2.07
CA ASP A 72 -9.98 7.32 -2.43
C ASP A 72 -10.82 8.61 -2.36
N LYS A 73 -10.66 9.37 -1.26
CA LYS A 73 -11.35 10.65 -1.07
C LYS A 73 -11.00 11.67 -2.17
N CYS A 74 -9.74 11.73 -2.59
CA CYS A 74 -9.32 12.63 -3.66
C CYS A 74 -9.99 12.27 -4.99
N PHE A 75 -10.12 10.98 -5.32
CA PHE A 75 -10.83 10.53 -6.51
C PHE A 75 -12.31 10.93 -6.47
N ASP A 76 -12.99 10.70 -5.35
CA ASP A 76 -14.40 11.06 -5.18
C ASP A 76 -14.61 12.57 -5.32
N LEU A 77 -13.78 13.37 -4.67
CA LEU A 77 -13.85 14.83 -4.75
C LEU A 77 -13.60 15.32 -6.19
N ASN A 78 -12.64 14.74 -6.90
CA ASN A 78 -12.37 15.10 -8.28
C ASN A 78 -13.56 14.77 -9.19
N ARG A 79 -14.15 13.59 -9.00
CA ARG A 79 -15.35 13.17 -9.74
C ARG A 79 -16.54 14.10 -9.47
N GLN A 80 -16.76 14.46 -8.20
CA GLN A 80 -17.81 15.40 -7.82
C GLN A 80 -17.57 16.78 -8.45
N LYS A 81 -16.33 17.30 -8.39
CA LYS A 81 -15.97 18.57 -9.02
C LYS A 81 -16.28 18.56 -10.52
N ALA A 82 -15.81 17.55 -11.25
CA ALA A 82 -16.08 17.41 -12.68
C ALA A 82 -17.59 17.39 -12.99
N ALA A 83 -18.37 16.61 -12.23
CA ALA A 83 -19.83 16.55 -12.38
C ALA A 83 -20.51 17.91 -12.08
N THR A 84 -20.06 18.64 -11.06
CA THR A 84 -20.61 19.97 -10.74
C THR A 84 -20.25 21.00 -11.80
N GLU A 85 -19.03 20.98 -12.34
CA GLU A 85 -18.62 21.86 -13.43
C GLU A 85 -19.44 21.60 -14.70
N GLU A 86 -19.65 20.34 -15.08
CA GLU A 86 -20.51 20.00 -16.21
C GLU A 86 -21.96 20.45 -16.00
N ALA A 87 -22.52 20.23 -14.81
CA ALA A 87 -23.86 20.68 -14.47
C ALA A 87 -23.98 22.21 -14.54
N ASN A 88 -22.98 22.93 -14.04
CA ASN A 88 -22.93 24.39 -14.08
C ASN A 88 -22.78 24.90 -15.52
N ARG A 89 -21.95 24.27 -16.35
CA ARG A 89 -21.82 24.58 -17.78
C ARG A 89 -23.16 24.38 -18.51
N LYS A 90 -23.83 23.25 -18.27
CA LYS A 90 -25.15 22.95 -18.87
C LYS A 90 -26.20 23.99 -18.44
N LYS A 91 -26.26 24.33 -17.15
CA LYS A 91 -27.14 25.38 -16.63
C LYS A 91 -26.85 26.75 -17.25
N ALA A 92 -25.57 27.13 -17.37
CA ALA A 92 -25.18 28.39 -17.98
C ALA A 92 -25.57 28.48 -19.47
N ILE A 93 -25.43 27.37 -20.22
CA ILE A 93 -25.87 27.29 -21.61
C ILE A 93 -27.39 27.37 -21.71
N GLN A 94 -28.13 26.64 -20.85
CA GLN A 94 -29.59 26.65 -20.81
C GLN A 94 -30.16 28.03 -20.44
N ASN A 95 -29.53 28.72 -19.50
CA ASN A 95 -29.93 30.05 -19.06
C ASN A 95 -29.50 31.16 -20.04
N ARG A 96 -28.82 30.84 -21.14
CA ARG A 96 -28.34 31.84 -22.10
C ARG A 96 -29.51 32.35 -22.96
N LEU A 97 -29.69 33.66 -22.99
CA LEU A 97 -30.71 34.31 -23.82
C LEU A 97 -30.48 34.02 -25.32
N LYS A 98 -31.57 33.98 -26.09
CA LYS A 98 -31.50 33.84 -27.56
C LYS A 98 -30.65 34.98 -28.15
N PRO A 99 -29.77 34.69 -29.12
CA PRO A 99 -29.01 35.74 -29.79
C PRO A 99 -29.97 36.70 -30.52
N LYS A 100 -29.65 38.00 -30.52
CA LYS A 100 -30.45 39.05 -31.18
C LYS A 100 -29.97 39.27 -32.62
N GLY A 101 -30.90 39.55 -33.52
CA GLY A 101 -30.65 39.89 -34.93
C GLY A 101 -31.07 38.80 -35.91
N GLU A 102 -31.44 39.18 -37.14
CA GLU A 102 -31.60 38.25 -38.26
C GLU A 102 -30.21 37.81 -38.75
N ARG A 103 -30.06 36.51 -39.04
CA ARG A 103 -28.88 36.01 -39.76
C ARG A 103 -29.03 36.48 -41.20
N PHE A 104 -28.43 37.62 -41.54
CA PHE A 104 -28.30 38.02 -42.93
C PHE A 104 -27.49 36.94 -43.66
N SER A 105 -28.17 36.21 -44.54
CA SER A 105 -27.62 35.20 -45.45
C SER A 105 -27.44 35.79 -46.83
#